data_AF-A0A371GZQ1-F1
#
_entry.id   AF-A0A371GZQ1-F1
#
_cell.length_a   1.000
_cell.length_b   1.000
_cell.length_c   1.000
_cell.angle_alpha   90.00
_cell.angle_beta   90.00
_cell.angle_gamma   90.00
#
_symmetry.space_group_name_H-M   'P 1'
#
loop_
_entity.id
_entity.type
_entity.pdbx_description
1 polymer ?
#
loop_
_entity_poly.entity_id
_entity_poly.type
_entity_poly.pdbx_seq_one_letter_code
_entity_poly.pdbx_strand_id
1 'polypeptide(L)'
;MISISVMTYIVYMGGHSHGPNPSPSDLKTATNSHHHLLASVLGSHEKAKEAIMYSYNKHINGFAALLEAEEASVIEKNPNVVSVFLSKEHKLHTTRSWDFLGLEKNGKIPANSAWTKARFGENIIIANIDTGMLNASYLII
;
A
#
# COMPACT_ATOMS: atom_id res chain seq x y z
N MET A 1 18.24 -15.41 -25.84
CA MET A 1 17.25 -14.33 -25.67
C MET A 1 17.18 -14.05 -24.17
N ILE A 2 17.71 -12.92 -23.70
CA ILE A 2 17.61 -12.54 -22.29
C ILE A 2 16.18 -12.02 -22.10
N SER A 3 15.39 -12.67 -21.26
CA SER A 3 14.06 -12.17 -20.90
C SER A 3 14.25 -10.99 -19.96
N ILE A 4 13.97 -9.78 -20.43
CA ILE A 4 13.88 -8.61 -19.56
C ILE A 4 12.58 -8.78 -18.77
N SER A 5 12.71 -8.87 -17.44
CA SER A 5 11.58 -9.06 -16.54
C SER A 5 11.15 -7.73 -15.96
N VAL A 6 10.01 -7.21 -16.43
CA VAL A 6 9.36 -6.04 -15.83
C VAL A 6 8.52 -6.50 -14.66
N MET A 7 8.71 -5.88 -13.49
CA MET A 7 7.98 -6.18 -12.26
C MET A 7 7.54 -4.89 -11.57
N THR A 8 6.59 -4.99 -10.64
CA THR A 8 6.18 -3.84 -9.83
C THR A 8 7.17 -3.64 -8.67
N TYR A 9 7.76 -2.45 -8.58
CA TYR A 9 8.58 -2.02 -7.46
C TYR A 9 7.89 -0.88 -6.71
N ILE A 10 8.09 -0.86 -5.40
CA ILE A 10 7.80 0.28 -4.53
C ILE A 10 9.06 1.12 -4.38
N VAL A 11 8.92 2.40 -4.70
CA VAL A 11 9.93 3.44 -4.48
C VAL A 11 9.47 4.30 -3.31
N TYR A 12 10.16 4.18 -2.18
CA TYR A 12 9.88 4.97 -0.99
C TYR A 12 10.83 6.17 -0.89
N MET A 13 10.25 7.36 -0.74
CA MET A 13 10.93 8.66 -0.73
C MET A 13 10.82 9.38 0.63
N GLY A 14 10.39 8.68 1.69
CA GLY A 14 10.29 9.25 3.04
C GLY A 14 8.94 9.88 3.36
N GLY A 15 8.95 10.91 4.21
CA GLY A 15 7.77 11.70 4.57
C GLY A 15 7.62 12.96 3.70
N HIS A 16 6.40 13.45 3.55
CA HIS A 16 6.16 14.73 2.89
C HIS A 16 6.38 15.93 3.81
N SER A 17 6.78 17.06 3.22
CA SER A 17 6.92 18.34 3.92
C SER A 17 5.59 19.03 4.24
N HIS A 18 4.48 18.64 3.60
CA HIS A 18 3.17 19.29 3.75
C HIS A 18 2.41 18.93 5.04
N GLY A 19 2.99 18.12 5.92
CA GLY A 19 2.37 17.75 7.21
C GLY A 19 1.11 16.88 7.08
N PRO A 20 0.31 16.76 8.16
CA PRO A 20 -0.78 15.76 8.26
C PRO A 20 -2.04 16.10 7.45
N ASN A 21 -2.23 17.37 7.06
CA ASN A 21 -3.42 17.86 6.38
C ASN A 21 -3.08 18.52 5.03
N PRO A 22 -2.65 17.74 4.02
CA PRO A 22 -2.29 18.28 2.71
C PRO A 22 -3.49 18.88 1.98
N SER A 23 -3.25 20.00 1.29
CA SER A 23 -4.17 20.54 0.30
C SER A 23 -4.15 19.73 -1.00
N PRO A 24 -5.16 19.85 -1.87
CA PRO A 24 -5.12 19.21 -3.19
C PRO A 24 -3.92 19.61 -4.05
N SER A 25 -3.41 20.83 -3.90
CA SER A 25 -2.18 21.30 -4.56
C SER A 25 -0.93 20.61 -4.04
N ASP A 26 -0.88 20.28 -2.74
CA ASP A 26 0.26 19.56 -2.16
C ASP A 26 0.32 18.14 -2.71
N LEU A 27 -0.83 17.45 -2.75
CA LEU A 27 -0.95 16.10 -3.32
C LEU A 27 -0.54 16.07 -4.81
N LYS A 28 -0.95 17.09 -5.57
CA LYS A 28 -0.56 17.25 -6.98
C LYS A 28 0.94 17.50 -7.13
N THR A 29 1.52 18.32 -6.26
CA THR A 29 2.96 18.60 -6.26
C THR A 29 3.77 17.35 -5.95
N ALA A 30 3.36 16.57 -4.95
CA ALA A 30 3.95 15.26 -4.65
C ALA A 30 3.88 14.32 -5.86
N THR A 31 2.69 14.17 -6.47
CA THR A 31 2.49 13.32 -7.66
C THR A 31 3.38 13.75 -8.83
N ASN A 32 3.49 15.06 -9.08
CA ASN A 32 4.38 15.59 -10.13
C ASN A 32 5.85 15.28 -9.83
N SER A 33 6.27 15.33 -8.57
CA SER A 33 7.63 14.98 -8.16
C SER A 33 7.96 13.51 -8.43
N HIS A 34 7.00 12.61 -8.23
CA HIS A 34 7.16 11.19 -8.54
C HIS A 34 7.39 10.97 -10.04
N HIS A 35 6.55 11.57 -10.88
CA HIS A 35 6.72 11.49 -12.34
C HIS A 35 8.03 12.12 -12.80
N HIS A 36 8.46 13.22 -12.18
CA HIS A 36 9.73 13.87 -12.52
C HIS A 36 10.93 12.98 -12.15
N LEU A 37 10.91 12.36 -10.96
CA LEU A 37 11.95 11.44 -10.55
C LEU A 37 12.03 10.25 -11.51
N LEU A 38 10.91 9.60 -11.82
CA LEU A 38 10.94 8.45 -12.72
C LEU A 38 11.30 8.84 -14.15
N ALA A 39 10.84 10.00 -14.64
CA ALA A 39 11.22 10.51 -15.96
C ALA A 39 12.73 10.76 -16.08
N SER A 40 13.40 11.15 -14.98
CA SER A 40 14.86 11.32 -14.96
C SER A 40 15.63 10.02 -15.20
N VAL A 41 15.01 8.87 -14.94
CA VAL A 41 15.57 7.53 -15.15
C VAL A 41 15.15 6.97 -16.52
N LEU A 42 13.87 7.09 -16.87
CA LEU A 42 13.32 6.54 -18.12
C LEU A 42 13.56 7.43 -19.36
N GLY A 43 14.02 8.67 -19.14
CA GLY A 43 14.27 9.65 -20.19
C GLY A 43 13.01 10.23 -20.85
N SER A 44 11.80 9.92 -20.35
CA SER A 44 10.53 10.45 -20.88
C SER A 44 9.48 10.58 -19.77
N HIS A 45 8.75 11.69 -19.82
CA HIS A 45 7.65 11.95 -18.89
C HIS A 45 6.41 11.11 -19.20
N GLU A 46 6.20 10.79 -20.47
CA GLU A 46 5.13 9.91 -20.95
C GLU A 46 5.36 8.49 -20.43
N LYS A 47 6.58 7.95 -20.61
CA LYS A 47 6.96 6.64 -20.05
C LYS A 47 6.80 6.58 -18.55
N ALA A 48 7.19 7.65 -17.84
CA ALA A 48 7.02 7.72 -16.40
C ALA A 48 5.55 7.71 -15.95
N LYS A 49 4.65 8.34 -16.73
CA LYS A 49 3.21 8.31 -16.46
C LYS A 49 2.60 6.94 -16.73
N GLU A 50 3.06 6.25 -17.77
CA GLU A 50 2.60 4.89 -18.11
C GLU A 50 3.10 3.84 -17.11
N ALA A 51 4.34 3.99 -16.63
CA ALA A 51 4.95 3.05 -15.70
C ALA A 51 4.43 3.18 -14.26
N ILE A 52 4.09 4.40 -13.80
CA ILE A 52 3.58 4.62 -12.43
C ILE A 52 2.13 4.11 -12.33
N MET A 53 1.95 3.04 -11.57
CA MET A 53 0.65 2.47 -11.27
C MET A 53 -0.06 3.22 -10.14
N TYR A 54 0.70 3.70 -9.16
CA TYR A 54 0.16 4.37 -8.00
C TYR A 54 1.15 5.39 -7.41
N SER A 55 0.64 6.54 -6.99
CA SER A 55 1.41 7.56 -6.27
C SER A 55 0.91 7.67 -4.83
N TYR A 56 1.76 7.28 -3.87
CA TYR A 56 1.56 7.55 -2.46
C TYR A 56 1.94 9.02 -2.22
N ASN A 57 0.93 9.89 -2.13
CA ASN A 57 1.14 11.34 -2.14
C ASN A 57 0.58 12.06 -0.90
N LYS A 58 0.06 11.32 0.08
CA LYS A 58 -0.68 11.87 1.22
C LYS A 58 0.01 11.64 2.58
N HIS A 59 0.30 10.40 2.94
CA HIS A 59 0.87 10.07 4.26
C HIS A 59 2.29 9.51 4.17
N ILE A 60 2.62 8.93 3.02
CA ILE A 60 3.89 8.34 2.65
C ILE A 60 4.25 8.98 1.33
N ASN A 61 5.51 9.35 1.13
CA ASN A 61 6.03 9.87 -0.14
C ASN A 61 6.64 8.72 -0.93
N GLY A 62 6.14 8.47 -2.13
CA GLY A 62 6.64 7.39 -2.98
C GLY A 62 5.65 6.95 -4.05
N PHE A 63 6.03 5.94 -4.81
CA PHE A 63 5.18 5.41 -5.89
C PHE A 63 5.43 3.93 -6.14
N ALA A 64 4.43 3.27 -6.72
CA ALA A 64 4.54 1.94 -7.29
C ALA A 64 4.67 2.07 -8.82
N ALA A 65 5.68 1.43 -9.42
CA ALA A 65 5.90 1.47 -10.86
C ALA A 65 6.33 0.11 -11.42
N LEU A 66 5.95 -0.15 -12.67
CA LEU A 66 6.47 -1.25 -13.47
C LEU A 66 7.87 -0.88 -13.98
N LEU A 67 8.87 -1.64 -13.56
CA LEU A 67 10.28 -1.35 -13.85
C LEU A 67 11.04 -2.63 -14.18
N GLU A 68 12.08 -2.47 -15.00
CA GLU A 68 13.17 -3.43 -15.11
C GLU A 68 14.05 -3.38 -13.84
N ALA A 69 14.78 -4.48 -13.56
CA ALA A 69 15.63 -4.54 -12.37
C ALA A 69 16.76 -3.50 -12.39
N GLU A 70 17.26 -3.20 -13.59
CA GLU A 70 18.28 -2.19 -13.85
C GLU A 70 17.74 -0.77 -13.56
N GLU A 71 16.52 -0.46 -13.98
CA GLU A 71 15.86 0.82 -13.71
C GLU A 71 15.64 1.01 -12.21
N ALA A 72 15.16 -0.03 -11.52
CA ALA A 72 15.00 -0.02 -10.06
C ALA A 72 16.34 0.22 -9.34
N SER A 73 17.42 -0.42 -9.81
CA SER A 73 18.78 -0.24 -9.26
C SER A 73 19.36 1.17 -9.50
N VAL A 74 18.94 1.85 -10.57
CA VAL A 74 19.31 3.25 -10.82
C VAL A 74 18.52 4.18 -9.90
N ILE A 75 17.22 3.93 -9.72
CA ILE A 75 16.35 4.71 -8.81
C ILE A 75 16.85 4.64 -7.38
N GLU A 76 17.28 3.46 -6.91
CA GLU A 76 17.80 3.24 -5.56
C GLU A 76 19.01 4.15 -5.21
N LYS A 77 19.78 4.57 -6.22
CA LYS A 77 20.94 5.46 -6.02
C LYS A 77 20.57 6.94 -5.95
N ASN A 78 19.31 7.30 -6.15
CA ASN A 78 18.87 8.68 -6.11
C ASN A 78 18.84 9.19 -4.66
N PRO A 79 19.42 10.36 -4.34
CA PRO A 79 19.48 10.89 -2.97
C PRO A 79 18.11 11.20 -2.35
N ASN A 80 17.05 11.34 -3.17
CA ASN A 80 15.68 11.55 -2.70
C ASN A 80 14.91 10.22 -2.47
N VAL A 81 15.55 9.08 -2.70
CA VAL A 81 14.98 7.74 -2.50
C VAL A 81 15.57 7.13 -1.24
N VAL A 82 14.69 6.68 -0.36
CA VAL A 82 15.07 6.01 0.90
C VAL A 82 15.26 4.51 0.67
N SER A 83 14.37 3.88 -0.10
CA SER A 83 14.46 2.45 -0.42
C SER A 83 13.66 2.10 -1.67
N VAL A 84 14.13 1.11 -2.42
CA VAL A 84 13.41 0.49 -3.53
C VAL A 84 13.27 -0.99 -3.24
N PHE A 85 12.08 -1.55 -3.37
CA PHE A 85 11.86 -2.98 -3.15
C PHE A 85 10.76 -3.52 -4.05
N LEU A 86 10.88 -4.81 -4.39
CA LEU A 86 9.88 -5.50 -5.18
C LEU A 86 8.55 -5.53 -4.40
N SER A 87 7.47 -5.11 -5.04
CA SER A 87 6.12 -5.23 -4.48
C SER A 87 5.81 -6.69 -4.22
N LYS A 88 5.25 -6.98 -3.05
CA LYS A 88 4.76 -8.32 -2.73
C LYS A 88 3.25 -8.35 -2.90
N GLU A 89 2.76 -9.32 -3.67
CA GLU A 89 1.33 -9.62 -3.63
C GLU A 89 0.99 -10.24 -2.28
N HIS A 90 0.28 -9.48 -1.45
CA HIS A 90 -0.29 -10.01 -0.22
C HIS A 90 -1.68 -10.56 -0.52
N LYS A 91 -1.88 -11.87 -0.29
CA LYS A 91 -3.23 -12.44 -0.25
C LYS A 91 -3.97 -11.77 0.92
N LEU A 92 -5.09 -11.12 0.63
CA LEU A 92 -5.97 -10.56 1.64
C LEU A 92 -6.43 -11.67 2.58
N HIS A 93 -5.91 -11.69 3.81
CA HIS A 93 -6.15 -12.81 4.70
C HIS A 93 -7.48 -12.74 5.45
N THR A 94 -8.10 -11.58 5.72
CA THR A 94 -9.39 -11.56 6.44
C THR A 94 -10.21 -10.29 6.23
N THR A 95 -11.29 -10.36 5.45
CA THR A 95 -12.42 -9.41 5.54
C THR A 95 -13.58 -9.98 6.37
N ARG A 96 -13.41 -11.16 7.00
CA ARG A 96 -14.42 -11.84 7.82
C ARG A 96 -13.83 -12.37 9.14
N SER A 97 -13.09 -11.53 9.86
CA SER A 97 -12.43 -11.87 11.13
C SER A 97 -13.42 -12.48 12.15
N TRP A 98 -14.70 -12.08 12.12
CA TRP A 98 -15.76 -12.66 12.96
C TRP A 98 -16.15 -14.10 12.60
N ASP A 99 -16.26 -14.43 11.31
CA ASP A 99 -16.50 -15.81 10.87
C ASP A 99 -15.31 -16.71 11.22
N PHE A 100 -14.08 -16.21 11.03
CA PHE A 100 -12.83 -16.94 11.31
C PHE A 100 -12.70 -17.31 12.78
N LEU A 101 -13.08 -16.40 13.68
CA LEU A 101 -13.06 -16.63 15.13
C LEU A 101 -14.26 -17.46 15.63
N GLY A 102 -15.16 -17.90 14.74
CA GLY A 102 -16.38 -18.63 15.11
C GLY A 102 -17.34 -17.82 15.98
N LEU A 103 -17.20 -16.49 15.94
CA LEU A 103 -18.00 -15.53 16.68
C LEU A 103 -19.34 -15.29 16.00
N GLU A 104 -19.34 -15.39 14.68
CA GLU A 104 -20.53 -15.24 13.84
C GLU A 104 -20.50 -16.30 12.73
N LYS A 105 -21.67 -16.61 12.18
CA LYS A 105 -21.80 -17.37 10.94
C LYS A 105 -22.94 -16.75 10.12
N ASN A 106 -22.61 -16.15 8.98
CA ASN A 106 -23.57 -15.57 8.04
C ASN A 106 -24.53 -14.52 8.68
N GLY A 107 -24.02 -13.52 9.41
CA GLY A 107 -24.90 -12.49 10.00
C GLY A 107 -25.51 -12.87 11.35
N LYS A 108 -25.24 -14.08 11.87
CA LYS A 108 -25.92 -14.64 13.05
C LYS A 108 -24.92 -15.15 14.07
N ILE A 109 -25.20 -14.90 15.34
CA ILE A 109 -24.42 -15.38 16.48
C ILE A 109 -24.96 -16.75 16.93
N PRO A 110 -24.21 -17.85 16.77
CA PRO A 110 -24.64 -19.16 17.25
C PRO A 110 -24.78 -19.19 18.77
N ALA A 111 -25.74 -19.97 19.29
CA ALA A 111 -25.95 -20.15 20.74
C ALA A 111 -24.72 -20.73 21.46
N ASN A 112 -23.87 -21.49 20.75
CA ASN A 112 -22.63 -22.08 21.27
C ASN A 112 -21.36 -21.26 20.94
N SER A 113 -21.51 -20.06 20.37
CA SER A 113 -20.40 -19.18 20.02
C SER A 113 -19.62 -18.72 21.26
N ALA A 114 -18.38 -18.26 21.05
CA ALA A 114 -17.59 -17.71 22.14
C ALA A 114 -18.23 -16.44 22.73
N TRP A 115 -19.03 -15.68 21.96
CA TRP A 115 -19.82 -14.56 22.48
C TRP A 115 -20.81 -15.00 23.55
N THR A 116 -21.64 -16.01 23.27
CA THR A 116 -22.64 -16.49 24.23
C THR A 116 -21.97 -17.09 25.47
N LYS A 117 -20.88 -17.85 25.28
CA LYS A 117 -20.11 -18.46 26.39
C LYS A 117 -19.42 -17.42 27.27
N ALA A 118 -18.96 -16.32 26.70
CA ALA A 118 -18.28 -15.23 27.41
C ALA A 118 -19.22 -14.13 27.91
N ARG A 119 -20.56 -14.36 27.92
CA ARG A 119 -21.57 -13.32 28.23
C ARG A 119 -21.35 -12.02 27.45
N PHE A 120 -21.03 -12.13 26.17
CA PHE A 120 -20.76 -11.01 25.26
C PHE A 120 -19.63 -10.08 25.73
N GLY A 121 -18.73 -10.55 26.60
CA GLY A 121 -17.66 -9.74 27.15
C GLY A 121 -18.11 -8.78 28.26
N GLU A 122 -19.16 -9.13 29.01
CA GLU A 122 -19.58 -8.35 30.19
C GLU A 122 -18.38 -8.07 31.12
N ASN A 123 -18.08 -6.78 31.32
CA ASN A 123 -16.94 -6.26 32.09
C ASN A 123 -15.53 -6.65 31.54
N ILE A 124 -15.43 -7.02 30.26
CA ILE A 124 -14.16 -7.34 29.58
C ILE A 124 -14.01 -6.50 28.32
N ILE A 125 -12.85 -5.88 28.15
CA ILE A 125 -12.46 -5.23 26.89
C ILE A 125 -11.61 -6.22 26.09
N ILE A 126 -12.07 -6.56 24.88
CA ILE A 126 -11.30 -7.35 23.91
C ILE A 126 -10.87 -6.41 22.79
N ALA A 127 -9.58 -6.12 22.70
CA ALA A 127 -9.00 -5.36 21.61
C ALA A 127 -8.61 -6.30 20.46
N ASN A 128 -9.11 -6.03 19.26
CA ASN A 128 -8.67 -6.69 18.03
C ASN A 128 -7.93 -5.68 17.17
N ILE A 129 -6.66 -5.95 16.85
CA ILE A 129 -5.86 -5.15 15.93
C ILE A 129 -5.94 -5.85 14.57
N ASP A 130 -6.83 -5.36 13.72
CA ASP A 130 -6.93 -5.76 12.32
C ASP A 130 -6.22 -4.70 11.46
N THR A 131 -5.60 -5.10 10.36
CA THR A 131 -4.96 -4.19 9.40
C THR A 131 -5.95 -3.36 8.59
N GLY A 132 -7.27 -3.54 8.80
CA GLY A 132 -8.34 -2.66 8.34
C GLY A 132 -8.23 -2.20 6.88
N MET A 133 -8.86 -2.92 5.94
CA MET A 133 -9.02 -2.40 4.58
C MET A 133 -10.05 -1.28 4.52
N LEU A 134 -9.60 -0.05 4.31
CA LEU A 134 -10.41 1.07 3.85
C LEU A 134 -10.29 1.16 2.32
N ASN A 135 -11.23 0.50 1.63
CA ASN A 135 -11.47 0.48 0.18
C ASN A 135 -10.73 -0.61 -0.61
N ALA A 136 -11.52 -1.41 -1.34
CA ALA A 136 -11.04 -2.45 -2.24
C ALA A 136 -10.42 -1.82 -3.49
N SER A 137 -9.09 -1.73 -3.52
CA SER A 137 -8.26 -1.71 -4.73
C SER A 137 -6.84 -2.02 -4.27
N TYR A 138 -6.40 -3.26 -4.49
CA TYR A 138 -5.03 -3.76 -4.39
C TYR A 138 -4.09 -3.03 -3.42
N LEU A 139 -3.89 -3.58 -2.22
CA LEU A 139 -2.75 -3.20 -1.39
C LEU A 139 -1.48 -3.73 -2.05
N ILE A 140 -0.75 -2.83 -2.70
CA ILE A 140 0.64 -3.00 -3.08
C ILE A 140 1.46 -2.55 -1.88
N ILE A 141 2.15 -3.49 -1.23
CA ILE A 141 3.23 -3.24 -0.28
C ILE A 141 4.45 -4.01 -0.77
#